data_AF-A8HTF3-F1
#
_entry.id   AF-A8HTF3-F1
#
_cell.length_a   1.000
_cell.length_b   1.000
_cell.length_c   1.000
_cell.angle_alpha   90.00
_cell.angle_beta   90.00
_cell.angle_gamma   90.00
#
_symmetry.space_group_name_H-M   'P 1'
#
loop_
_entity.id
_entity.type
_entity.pdbx_description
1 polymer ?
#
loop_
_entity_poly.entity_id
_entity_poly.type
_entity_poly.pdbx_seq_one_letter_code
_entity_poly.pdbx_strand_id
1 'polypeptide(L)'
;MDIATTTLSDSQSDAEHLNTEADPFKQTARSRSSQSATGRGRLPQDPAIRAIELVRKRYAAFNDALKVQGHLERELPDELCKSEITYWERKIVKTDAPEWISSVRTVHRACEKFQDALWDAINTSPTSASGALALLNLLEEDMGFKHMAMDQQEMSAFAQSLSSFIRSQMTPAMTLVAAE
;
A
#
# COMPACT_ATOMS: atom_id res chain seq x y z
N MET A 1 38.42 -11.45 46.45
CA MET A 1 38.03 -12.07 47.73
C MET A 1 37.85 -10.96 48.75
N ASP A 2 37.10 -11.23 49.82
CA ASP A 2 36.99 -10.43 51.06
C ASP A 2 36.18 -9.10 51.01
N ILE A 3 35.23 -8.78 51.91
CA ILE A 3 34.42 -9.55 52.91
C ILE A 3 33.08 -8.77 53.22
N ALA A 4 32.27 -9.30 54.17
CA ALA A 4 31.06 -8.77 54.85
C ALA A 4 29.70 -9.13 54.20
N THR A 5 28.77 -9.91 54.77
CA THR A 5 28.45 -10.41 56.15
C THR A 5 27.70 -9.43 57.06
N THR A 6 26.39 -9.69 57.29
CA THR A 6 25.49 -9.39 58.46
C THR A 6 24.06 -9.81 58.03
N THR A 7 23.35 -10.83 58.53
CA THR A 7 22.69 -11.08 59.86
C THR A 7 21.70 -9.97 60.29
N LEU A 8 20.62 -10.12 61.07
CA LEU A 8 19.75 -11.18 61.65
C LEU A 8 18.49 -10.41 62.15
N SER A 9 17.25 -10.89 62.33
CA SER A 9 16.53 -12.16 62.09
C SER A 9 15.00 -11.86 62.14
N ASP A 10 14.12 -12.87 61.99
CA ASP A 10 12.84 -13.11 62.74
C ASP A 10 11.76 -11.99 62.92
N SER A 11 10.45 -12.26 63.07
CA SER A 11 9.66 -13.50 63.07
C SER A 11 8.15 -13.22 63.01
N GLN A 12 7.36 -14.21 62.55
CA GLN A 12 6.04 -14.64 63.09
C GLN A 12 4.83 -13.66 63.14
N SER A 13 3.57 -14.11 63.10
CA SER A 13 2.95 -15.41 62.69
C SER A 13 1.42 -15.29 62.64
N ASP A 14 0.74 -16.36 62.20
CA ASP A 14 -0.63 -16.79 62.59
C ASP A 14 -1.85 -15.90 62.23
N ALA A 15 -3.06 -16.43 62.03
CA ALA A 15 -3.53 -17.78 61.66
C ALA A 15 -4.99 -17.70 61.15
N GLU A 16 -5.41 -18.73 60.41
CA GLU A 16 -6.77 -19.31 60.28
C GLU A 16 -8.04 -18.44 60.47
N HIS A 17 -8.97 -18.49 59.50
CA HIS A 17 -10.17 -19.36 59.64
C HIS A 17 -11.15 -19.33 58.43
N LEU A 18 -11.48 -20.55 57.98
CA LEU A 18 -12.80 -21.07 57.56
C LEU A 18 -13.57 -20.54 56.32
N ASN A 19 -14.07 -21.53 55.57
CA ASN A 19 -15.03 -21.44 54.46
C ASN A 19 -16.37 -20.78 54.83
N THR A 20 -17.07 -20.25 53.83
CA THR A 20 -18.54 -20.38 53.70
C THR A 20 -18.90 -20.46 52.20
N GLU A 21 -20.00 -21.16 51.91
CA GLU A 21 -20.36 -21.69 50.59
C GLU A 21 -20.95 -20.66 49.59
N ALA A 22 -21.24 -21.14 48.38
CA ALA A 22 -21.81 -20.38 47.28
C ALA A 22 -23.31 -20.06 47.47
N ASP A 23 -23.81 -19.02 46.80
CA ASP A 23 -25.24 -18.83 46.51
C ASP A 23 -25.42 -18.39 45.03
N PRO A 24 -26.26 -19.04 44.19
CA PRO A 24 -26.16 -18.93 42.74
C PRO A 24 -27.39 -18.30 42.06
N PHE A 25 -27.56 -16.97 42.12
CA PHE A 25 -28.61 -16.28 41.33
C PHE A 25 -28.10 -15.14 40.45
N LYS A 26 -28.03 -15.43 39.15
CA LYS A 26 -28.00 -14.43 38.07
C LYS A 26 -29.42 -13.86 37.83
N GLN A 27 -29.47 -12.72 37.14
CA GLN A 27 -30.65 -11.96 36.69
C GLN A 27 -31.26 -11.04 37.78
N THR A 28 -31.74 -9.82 37.51
CA THR A 28 -31.93 -9.05 36.25
C THR A 28 -31.62 -7.56 36.43
N ALA A 29 -31.01 -6.91 35.43
CA ALA A 29 -31.31 -5.50 35.10
C ALA A 29 -30.94 -5.19 33.64
N ARG A 30 -31.94 -4.89 32.80
CA ARG A 30 -31.73 -4.43 31.42
C ARG A 30 -31.35 -2.94 31.40
N SER A 31 -30.06 -2.62 31.47
CA SER A 31 -29.58 -1.33 31.00
C SER A 31 -29.42 -1.37 29.49
N ARG A 32 -30.47 -1.00 28.74
CA ARG A 32 -30.33 -0.62 27.33
C ARG A 32 -29.56 0.69 27.27
N SER A 33 -28.24 0.63 27.25
CA SER A 33 -27.44 1.77 26.79
C SER A 33 -27.74 1.97 25.31
N SER A 34 -28.53 2.99 25.01
CA SER A 34 -28.70 3.52 23.65
C SER A 34 -27.40 4.19 23.21
N GLN A 35 -26.38 3.38 22.92
CA GLN A 35 -25.27 3.78 22.09
C GLN A 35 -25.82 3.93 20.67
N SER A 36 -26.24 5.16 20.35
CA SER A 36 -26.46 5.59 18.97
C SER A 36 -25.15 5.46 18.21
N ALA A 37 -24.95 4.30 17.58
CA ALA A 37 -23.82 4.04 16.72
C ALA A 37 -23.99 4.81 15.40
N THR A 38 -23.80 6.14 15.45
CA THR A 38 -23.40 6.94 14.28
C THR A 38 -21.95 6.66 13.91
N GLY A 39 -21.60 5.37 13.82
CA GLY A 39 -20.52 4.92 12.99
C GLY A 39 -20.90 5.26 11.56
N ARG A 40 -20.46 6.43 11.07
CA ARG A 40 -20.33 6.67 9.64
C ARG A 40 -19.32 5.66 9.13
N GLY A 41 -19.79 4.46 8.82
CA GLY A 41 -18.99 3.45 8.13
C GLY A 41 -18.42 4.13 6.90
N ARG A 42 -17.09 4.24 6.84
CA ARG A 42 -16.39 4.77 5.67
C ARG A 42 -16.85 3.89 4.51
N LEU A 43 -17.62 4.46 3.59
CA LEU A 43 -18.17 3.71 2.46
C LEU A 43 -17.01 2.95 1.80
N PRO A 44 -17.21 1.70 1.35
CA PRO A 44 -16.15 0.92 0.72
C PRO A 44 -15.46 1.75 -0.36
N GLN A 45 -14.20 2.09 -0.12
CA GLN A 45 -13.45 2.96 -1.02
C GLN A 45 -13.33 2.27 -2.37
N ASP A 46 -13.63 3.01 -3.44
CA ASP A 46 -13.66 2.50 -4.80
C ASP A 46 -12.40 1.68 -5.09
N PRO A 47 -12.51 0.46 -5.65
CA PRO A 47 -11.37 -0.39 -5.96
C PRO A 47 -10.28 0.33 -6.75
N ALA A 48 -10.66 1.16 -7.74
CA ALA A 48 -9.73 1.91 -8.57
C ALA A 48 -8.96 2.95 -7.75
N ILE A 49 -9.61 3.66 -6.82
CA ILE A 49 -8.93 4.64 -5.94
C ILE A 49 -7.89 3.94 -5.05
N ARG A 50 -8.19 2.74 -4.53
CA ARG A 50 -7.21 1.96 -3.74
C ARG A 50 -6.03 1.47 -4.59
N ALA A 51 -6.28 1.11 -5.85
CA ALA A 51 -5.20 0.75 -6.78
C ALA A 51 -4.31 1.97 -7.09
N ILE A 52 -4.89 3.15 -7.34
CA ILE A 52 -4.15 4.40 -7.55
C ILE A 52 -3.31 4.79 -6.32
N GLU A 53 -3.82 4.61 -5.11
CA GLU A 53 -3.04 4.80 -3.86
C GLU A 53 -1.82 3.86 -3.80
N LEU A 54 -1.95 2.61 -4.25
CA LEU A 54 -0.84 1.67 -4.36
C LEU A 54 0.17 2.11 -5.42
N VAL A 55 -0.28 2.52 -6.62
CA VAL A 55 0.59 3.06 -7.69
C VAL A 55 1.42 4.22 -7.17
N ARG A 56 0.79 5.22 -6.55
CA ARG A 56 1.46 6.39 -5.96
C ARG A 56 2.50 6.00 -4.90
N LYS A 57 2.17 5.02 -4.04
CA LYS A 57 3.12 4.48 -3.04
C LYS A 57 4.30 3.76 -3.69
N ARG A 58 4.11 3.04 -4.79
CA ARG A 58 5.19 2.36 -5.54
C ARG A 58 6.06 3.37 -6.29
N TYR A 59 5.45 4.37 -6.92
CA TYR A 59 6.15 5.46 -7.60
C TYR A 59 7.04 6.26 -6.64
N ALA A 60 6.57 6.56 -5.42
CA ALA A 60 7.38 7.18 -4.38
C ALA A 60 8.61 6.33 -4.03
N ALA A 61 8.43 5.03 -3.80
CA ALA A 61 9.53 4.11 -3.49
C ALA A 61 10.54 3.96 -4.66
N PHE A 62 10.07 4.01 -5.91
CA PHE A 62 10.93 4.03 -7.10
C PHE A 62 11.76 5.32 -7.18
N ASN A 63 11.14 6.48 -6.96
CA ASN A 63 11.85 7.77 -6.90
C ASN A 63 12.87 7.82 -5.75
N ASP A 64 12.56 7.26 -4.58
CA ASP A 64 13.50 7.20 -3.47
C ASP A 64 14.71 6.28 -3.78
N ALA A 65 14.49 5.18 -4.49
CA ALA A 65 15.59 4.34 -4.99
C ALA A 65 16.47 5.09 -6.02
N LEU A 66 15.87 5.87 -6.94
CA LEU A 66 16.60 6.71 -7.88
C LEU A 66 17.42 7.80 -7.18
N LYS A 67 16.90 8.43 -6.12
CA LYS A 67 17.66 9.41 -5.31
C LYS A 67 18.89 8.78 -4.67
N VAL A 68 18.79 7.54 -4.18
CA VAL A 68 19.94 6.79 -3.63
C VAL A 68 20.95 6.47 -4.73
N GLN A 69 20.50 5.99 -5.90
CA GLN A 69 21.40 5.71 -7.02
C GLN A 69 22.14 6.99 -7.50
N GLY A 70 21.41 8.10 -7.70
CA GLY A 70 21.99 9.40 -8.05
C GLY A 70 22.76 10.09 -6.92
N HIS A 71 22.77 9.55 -5.70
CA HIS A 71 23.73 9.94 -4.66
C HIS A 71 25.05 9.20 -4.87
N LEU A 72 24.99 7.87 -5.05
CA LEU A 72 26.15 7.03 -5.32
C LEU A 72 26.88 7.43 -6.62
N GLU A 73 26.14 7.77 -7.67
CA GLU A 73 26.69 8.29 -8.95
C GLU A 73 27.52 9.58 -8.80
N ARG A 74 27.33 10.33 -7.70
CA ARG A 74 28.10 11.56 -7.40
C ARG A 74 29.26 11.33 -6.43
N GLU A 75 29.31 10.17 -5.75
CA GLU A 75 30.32 9.85 -4.74
C GLU A 75 31.33 8.80 -5.20
N LEU A 76 30.89 7.86 -6.03
CA LEU A 76 31.71 6.77 -6.54
C LEU A 76 32.41 7.16 -7.85
N PRO A 77 33.66 6.71 -8.09
CA PRO A 77 34.30 6.83 -9.39
C PRO A 77 33.50 6.13 -10.50
N ASP A 78 33.38 6.77 -11.66
CA ASP A 78 32.68 6.25 -12.84
C ASP A 78 33.07 4.81 -13.19
N GLU A 79 34.34 4.43 -13.01
CA GLU A 79 34.88 3.09 -13.29
C GLU A 79 34.22 1.99 -12.46
N LEU A 80 33.63 2.32 -11.30
CA LEU A 80 32.95 1.40 -10.39
C LEU A 80 31.42 1.41 -10.54
N CYS A 81 30.90 2.15 -11.53
CA CYS A 81 29.48 2.37 -11.78
C CYS A 81 29.04 1.87 -13.17
N LYS A 82 29.54 0.71 -13.64
CA LYS A 82 29.32 0.21 -15.02
C LYS A 82 28.16 -0.80 -15.19
N SER A 83 27.53 -1.18 -14.08
CA SER A 83 26.34 -2.03 -14.01
C SER A 83 25.07 -1.23 -14.27
N GLU A 84 24.16 -1.82 -15.02
CA GLU A 84 22.90 -1.22 -15.44
C GLU A 84 21.87 -2.33 -15.66
N ILE A 85 20.59 -2.06 -15.39
CA ILE A 85 19.50 -2.93 -15.82
C ILE A 85 18.44 -2.05 -16.48
N THR A 86 18.33 -2.16 -17.79
CA THR A 86 17.30 -1.52 -18.59
C THR A 86 16.18 -2.51 -18.89
N TYR A 87 15.15 -2.07 -19.61
CA TYR A 87 14.11 -2.96 -20.13
C TYR A 87 14.65 -4.01 -21.13
N TRP A 88 15.73 -3.69 -21.85
CA TRP A 88 16.28 -4.55 -22.92
C TRP A 88 17.48 -5.39 -22.49
N GLU A 89 18.27 -4.90 -21.53
CA GLU A 89 19.53 -5.53 -21.13
C GLU A 89 19.75 -5.52 -19.61
N ARG A 90 20.26 -6.65 -19.09
CA ARG A 90 20.75 -6.77 -17.72
C ARG A 90 22.26 -6.96 -17.70
N LYS A 91 22.98 -5.91 -17.34
CA LYS A 91 24.45 -5.89 -17.28
C LYS A 91 24.91 -5.67 -15.84
N ILE A 92 25.48 -6.70 -15.21
CA ILE A 92 26.09 -6.58 -13.88
C ILE A 92 27.59 -6.84 -13.98
N VAL A 93 28.38 -5.80 -13.74
CA VAL A 93 29.85 -5.83 -13.73
C VAL A 93 30.32 -6.22 -12.34
N LYS A 94 31.05 -7.34 -12.22
CA LYS A 94 31.44 -7.91 -10.91
C LYS A 94 32.46 -7.07 -10.13
N THR A 95 33.16 -6.16 -10.80
CA THR A 95 34.20 -5.29 -10.23
C THR A 95 33.68 -3.91 -9.80
N ASP A 96 32.39 -3.63 -10.04
CA ASP A 96 31.75 -2.41 -9.56
C ASP A 96 31.66 -2.37 -8.03
N ALA A 97 31.40 -1.18 -7.50
CA ALA A 97 31.11 -0.98 -6.09
C ALA A 97 29.90 -1.86 -5.66
N PRO A 98 29.99 -2.65 -4.57
CA PRO A 98 28.88 -3.50 -4.10
C PRO A 98 27.58 -2.73 -3.86
N GLU A 99 27.69 -1.49 -3.36
CA GLU A 99 26.62 -0.53 -3.14
C GLU A 99 25.97 -0.05 -4.44
N TRP A 100 26.74 0.14 -5.53
CA TRP A 100 26.22 0.43 -6.86
C TRP A 100 25.43 -0.76 -7.43
N ILE A 101 26.00 -1.97 -7.37
CA ILE A 101 25.31 -3.20 -7.81
C ILE A 101 23.99 -3.38 -7.02
N SER A 102 23.99 -3.02 -5.73
CA SER A 102 22.80 -3.07 -4.86
C SER A 102 21.75 -2.01 -5.24
N SER A 103 22.16 -0.76 -5.51
CA SER A 103 21.24 0.32 -5.89
C SER A 103 20.58 0.05 -7.24
N VAL A 104 21.35 -0.35 -8.26
CA VAL A 104 20.87 -0.77 -9.59
C VAL A 104 19.79 -1.86 -9.48
N ARG A 105 20.03 -2.91 -8.67
CA ARG A 105 19.04 -3.97 -8.43
C ARG A 105 17.80 -3.49 -7.66
N THR A 106 17.96 -2.49 -6.79
CA THR A 106 16.87 -1.92 -5.99
C THR A 106 15.97 -1.04 -6.86
N VAL A 107 16.55 -0.20 -7.71
CA VAL A 107 15.85 0.63 -8.69
C VAL A 107 15.04 -0.23 -9.66
N HIS A 108 15.65 -1.27 -10.23
CA HIS A 108 14.93 -2.22 -11.10
C HIS A 108 13.72 -2.85 -10.40
N ARG A 109 13.92 -3.41 -9.18
CA ARG A 109 12.84 -4.03 -8.39
C ARG A 109 11.75 -3.07 -7.95
N ALA A 110 12.07 -1.79 -7.80
CA ALA A 110 11.09 -0.75 -7.50
C ALA A 110 10.31 -0.34 -8.76
N CYS A 111 10.98 -0.30 -9.92
CA CYS A 111 10.36 -0.09 -11.24
C CYS A 111 9.36 -1.22 -11.58
N GLU A 112 9.78 -2.49 -11.50
CA GLU A 112 8.92 -3.66 -11.70
C GLU A 112 7.63 -3.55 -10.87
N LYS A 113 7.77 -3.33 -9.55
CA LYS A 113 6.63 -3.21 -8.62
C LYS A 113 5.76 -1.97 -8.83
N PHE A 114 6.27 -0.94 -9.50
CA PHE A 114 5.52 0.23 -9.91
C PHE A 114 4.71 -0.06 -11.18
N GLN A 115 5.34 -0.68 -12.18
CA GLN A 115 4.68 -1.13 -13.40
C GLN A 115 3.58 -2.17 -13.09
N ASP A 116 3.86 -3.18 -12.28
CA ASP A 116 2.86 -4.17 -11.83
C ASP A 116 1.61 -3.49 -11.23
N ALA A 117 1.83 -2.51 -10.33
CA ALA A 117 0.74 -1.79 -9.69
C ALA A 117 -0.03 -0.89 -10.66
N LEU A 118 0.64 -0.31 -11.65
CA LEU A 118 0.02 0.49 -12.70
C LEU A 118 -0.87 -0.38 -13.59
N TRP A 119 -0.38 -1.56 -13.99
CA TRP A 119 -1.15 -2.55 -14.73
C TRP A 119 -2.36 -3.05 -13.95
N ASP A 120 -2.21 -3.36 -12.66
CA ASP A 120 -3.33 -3.73 -11.79
C ASP A 120 -4.37 -2.60 -11.70
N ALA A 121 -3.93 -1.33 -11.63
CA ALA A 121 -4.83 -0.18 -11.56
C ALA A 121 -5.61 0.04 -12.87
N ILE A 122 -4.94 -0.03 -14.02
CA ILE A 122 -5.57 0.11 -15.35
C ILE A 122 -6.60 -1.01 -15.61
N ASN A 123 -6.33 -2.22 -15.14
CA ASN A 123 -7.25 -3.36 -15.23
C ASN A 123 -8.33 -3.39 -14.13
N THR A 124 -8.30 -2.48 -13.16
CA THR A 124 -9.32 -2.39 -12.11
C THR A 124 -10.55 -1.61 -12.58
N SER A 125 -11.67 -2.31 -12.77
CA SER A 125 -12.95 -1.65 -13.08
C SER A 125 -13.36 -0.66 -11.98
N PRO A 126 -13.58 0.63 -12.30
CA PRO A 126 -14.12 1.58 -11.34
C PRO A 126 -15.57 1.24 -10.97
N THR A 127 -15.99 1.61 -9.75
CA THR A 127 -17.36 1.41 -9.26
C THR A 127 -18.13 2.73 -9.08
N SER A 128 -17.48 3.85 -9.37
CA SER A 128 -17.99 5.21 -9.17
C SER A 128 -17.38 6.16 -10.20
N ALA A 129 -18.08 7.27 -10.47
CA ALA A 129 -17.57 8.32 -11.36
C ALA A 129 -16.25 8.93 -10.87
N SER A 130 -16.06 9.05 -9.54
CA SER A 130 -14.80 9.48 -8.93
C SER A 130 -13.67 8.48 -9.13
N GLY A 131 -13.95 7.17 -9.10
CA GLY A 131 -12.97 6.13 -9.45
C GLY A 131 -12.55 6.21 -10.92
N ALA A 132 -13.50 6.39 -11.84
CA ALA A 132 -13.23 6.52 -13.27
C ALA A 132 -12.41 7.79 -13.60
N LEU A 133 -12.77 8.94 -13.02
CA LEU A 133 -11.99 10.18 -13.16
C LEU A 133 -10.59 10.04 -12.55
N ALA A 134 -10.45 9.36 -11.42
CA ALA A 134 -9.13 9.16 -10.81
C ALA A 134 -8.21 8.26 -11.68
N LEU A 135 -8.77 7.27 -12.39
CA LEU A 135 -8.01 6.47 -13.37
C LEU A 135 -7.60 7.29 -14.59
N LEU A 136 -8.50 8.13 -15.11
CA LEU A 136 -8.19 9.04 -16.21
C LEU A 136 -7.07 10.01 -15.85
N ASN A 137 -7.13 10.61 -14.66
CA ASN A 137 -6.08 11.49 -14.16
C ASN A 137 -4.75 10.75 -13.95
N LEU A 138 -4.78 9.50 -13.44
CA LEU A 138 -3.56 8.69 -13.33
C LEU A 138 -2.93 8.43 -14.71
N LEU A 139 -3.74 8.14 -15.73
CA LEU A 139 -3.27 7.96 -17.10
C LEU A 139 -2.78 9.26 -17.73
N GLU A 140 -3.35 10.42 -17.41
CA GLU A 140 -2.81 11.72 -17.85
C GLU A 140 -1.47 12.04 -17.16
N GLU A 141 -1.39 11.81 -15.84
CA GLU A 141 -0.16 11.93 -15.03
C GLU A 141 0.96 11.03 -15.58
N ASP A 142 0.65 9.79 -15.99
CA ASP A 142 1.65 8.78 -16.42
C ASP A 142 1.94 8.78 -17.93
N MET A 143 0.95 8.99 -18.81
CA MET A 143 1.21 9.15 -20.25
C MET A 143 1.98 10.45 -20.57
N GLY A 144 1.97 11.43 -19.65
CA GLY A 144 2.91 12.56 -19.68
C GLY A 144 4.38 12.15 -19.51
N PHE A 145 4.67 10.95 -19.00
CA PHE A 145 6.02 10.48 -18.70
C PHE A 145 6.76 9.85 -19.89
N LYS A 146 6.05 9.23 -20.86
CA LYS A 146 6.50 8.98 -22.27
C LYS A 146 5.52 8.11 -23.08
N HIS A 147 5.71 8.13 -24.41
CA HIS A 147 5.26 7.14 -25.40
C HIS A 147 5.83 5.71 -25.19
N MET A 148 5.80 5.15 -23.98
CA MET A 148 6.39 3.84 -23.69
C MET A 148 5.40 2.85 -23.06
N ALA A 149 5.35 1.66 -23.67
CA ALA A 149 5.01 0.39 -23.05
C ALA A 149 3.55 0.06 -22.69
N MET A 150 2.54 0.72 -23.27
CA MET A 150 1.27 0.04 -23.56
C MET A 150 1.24 -0.38 -25.02
N ASP A 151 0.99 -1.67 -25.28
CA ASP A 151 0.70 -2.12 -26.64
C ASP A 151 -0.72 -1.71 -27.07
N GLN A 152 -1.01 -1.83 -28.36
CA GLN A 152 -2.29 -1.37 -28.91
C GLN A 152 -3.49 -2.27 -28.48
N GLN A 153 -3.24 -3.51 -28.07
CA GLN A 153 -4.23 -4.42 -27.54
C GLN A 153 -4.59 -4.06 -26.09
N GLU A 154 -3.61 -3.70 -25.27
CA GLU A 154 -3.79 -3.25 -23.88
C GLU A 154 -4.53 -1.91 -23.81
N MET A 155 -4.15 -0.93 -24.65
CA MET A 155 -4.89 0.32 -24.82
C MET A 155 -6.35 0.08 -25.25
N SER A 156 -6.57 -0.90 -26.13
CA SER A 156 -7.92 -1.25 -26.60
C SER A 156 -8.74 -1.91 -25.50
N ALA A 157 -8.16 -2.81 -24.70
CA ALA A 157 -8.84 -3.46 -23.58
C ALA A 157 -9.26 -2.43 -22.51
N PHE A 158 -8.38 -1.50 -22.15
CA PHE A 158 -8.72 -0.40 -21.24
C PHE A 158 -9.82 0.50 -21.82
N ALA A 159 -9.69 0.95 -23.07
CA ALA A 159 -10.68 1.80 -23.71
C ALA A 159 -12.06 1.12 -23.82
N GLN A 160 -12.09 -0.19 -24.07
CA GLN A 160 -13.32 -0.99 -24.06
C GLN A 160 -13.92 -1.10 -22.65
N SER A 161 -13.11 -1.35 -21.61
CA SER A 161 -13.54 -1.40 -20.22
C SER A 161 -14.15 -0.05 -19.77
N LEU A 162 -13.44 1.05 -20.00
CA LEU A 162 -13.91 2.40 -19.69
C LEU A 162 -15.17 2.78 -20.48
N SER A 163 -15.22 2.47 -21.80
CA SER A 163 -16.40 2.72 -22.63
C SER A 163 -17.61 1.88 -22.23
N SER A 164 -17.39 0.66 -21.73
CA SER A 164 -18.42 -0.21 -21.16
C SER A 164 -18.95 0.35 -19.85
N PHE A 165 -18.07 0.80 -18.94
CA PHE A 165 -18.45 1.46 -17.69
C PHE A 165 -19.25 2.75 -17.93
N ILE A 166 -18.76 3.63 -18.81
CA ILE A 166 -19.46 4.87 -19.18
C ILE A 166 -20.85 4.56 -19.73
N ARG A 167 -20.99 3.58 -20.64
CA ARG A 167 -22.30 3.15 -21.15
C ARG A 167 -23.19 2.53 -20.06
N SER A 168 -22.63 1.70 -19.18
CA SER A 168 -23.38 1.06 -18.08
C SER A 168 -23.93 2.06 -17.07
N GLN A 169 -23.17 3.12 -16.75
CA GLN A 169 -23.50 4.05 -15.67
C GLN A 169 -24.11 5.37 -16.16
N MET A 170 -23.68 5.91 -17.29
CA MET A 170 -24.17 7.20 -17.81
C MET A 170 -25.34 7.07 -18.78
N THR A 171 -25.47 5.99 -19.55
CA THR A 171 -26.62 5.85 -20.47
C THR A 171 -27.98 5.82 -19.74
N PRO A 172 -28.15 5.13 -18.60
CA PRO A 172 -29.39 5.23 -17.82
C PRO A 172 -29.67 6.66 -17.32
N ALA A 173 -28.64 7.37 -16.85
CA ALA A 173 -28.77 8.75 -16.38
C ALA A 173 -29.14 9.73 -17.49
N MET A 174 -28.57 9.59 -18.69
CA MET A 174 -28.91 10.43 -19.85
C MET A 174 -30.27 10.12 -20.46
N THR A 175 -30.77 8.88 -20.35
CA THR A 175 -32.10 8.52 -20.87
C THR A 175 -33.22 9.11 -20.01
N LEU A 176 -32.98 9.28 -18.70
CA LEU A 176 -33.92 9.94 -17.78
C LEU A 176 -34.00 11.46 -18.00
N VAL A 177 -32.88 12.12 -18.31
CA VAL A 177 -32.83 13.57 -18.58
C VAL A 177 -33.39 13.95 -19.96
N ALA A 178 -33.48 12.99 -20.89
CA ALA A 178 -34.10 13.19 -22.21
C ALA A 178 -35.61 12.86 -22.23
N ALA A 179 -36.21 12.59 -21.06
CA ALA A 179 -37.62 12.22 -20.90
C ALA A 179 -38.42 13.21 -20.03
N GLU A 180 -37.80 14.34 -19.64
CA GLU A 180 -38.43 15.53 -19.04
C GLU A 180 -38.56 16.66 -20.09
#